data_AF-A0A2V7UXS1-F1
#
_entry.id   AF-A0A2V7UXS1-F1
#
_cell.length_a   1.000
_cell.length_b   1.000
_cell.length_c   1.000
_cell.angle_alpha   90.00
_cell.angle_beta   90.00
_cell.angle_gamma   90.00
#
_symmetry.space_group_name_H-M   'P 1'
#
loop_
_entity.id
_entity.type
_entity.pdbx_description
1 polymer ?
#
loop_
_entity_poly.entity_id
_entity_poly.type
_entity_poly.pdbx_seq_one_letter_code
_entity_poly.pdbx_strand_id
1 'polypeptide(L)'
;MTDSVCPECGSERKDFTRVCPACGAPPVDNRQGPVRAPGVRTADLEPYVALRYIAKLFKVLAALIMIMLIGEVILGLVIDGRTSITVLLGEATRLLVLAGMLWAAGDIAVLMVDAGHDLRVARILLGRINAQAHRREAPEEEKAAPRPRAAP
;
A
#
# COMPACT_ATOMS: atom_id res chain seq x y z
N MET A 1 14.10 29.19 0.46
CA MET A 1 12.80 28.50 0.43
C MET A 1 13.09 27.01 0.39
N THR A 2 12.78 26.27 1.45
CA THR A 2 12.98 24.81 1.48
C THR A 2 11.75 24.13 0.90
N ASP A 3 11.93 23.47 -0.23
CA ASP A 3 10.87 22.79 -0.96
C ASP A 3 10.17 21.77 -0.05
N SER A 4 8.86 21.96 0.12
CA SER A 4 7.94 21.09 0.84
C SER A 4 7.70 19.82 0.02
N VAL A 5 8.74 19.05 -0.27
CA VAL A 5 8.69 17.92 -1.19
C VAL A 5 9.28 16.69 -0.51
N CYS A 6 8.58 15.57 -0.57
CA CYS A 6 9.03 14.33 0.03
C CYS A 6 10.26 13.77 -0.71
N PRO A 7 11.40 13.50 -0.04
CA PRO A 7 12.62 13.05 -0.70
C PRO A 7 12.51 11.65 -1.32
N GLU A 8 11.55 10.85 -0.87
CA GLU A 8 11.31 9.48 -1.35
C GLU A 8 10.41 9.43 -2.59
N CYS A 9 9.53 10.42 -2.79
CA CYS A 9 8.48 10.31 -3.81
C CYS A 9 8.10 11.61 -4.53
N GLY A 10 8.77 12.74 -4.24
CA GLY A 10 8.57 13.98 -4.98
C GLY A 10 7.20 14.65 -4.79
N SER A 11 6.34 14.13 -3.91
CA SER A 11 5.03 14.72 -3.62
C SER A 11 5.14 15.89 -2.65
N GLU A 12 4.26 16.88 -2.79
CA GLU A 12 4.21 18.05 -1.91
C GLU A 12 3.83 17.60 -0.48
N ARG A 13 4.76 17.75 0.46
CA ARG A 13 4.64 17.36 1.87
C ARG A 13 4.92 18.57 2.75
N LYS A 14 3.87 19.09 3.39
CA LYS A 14 3.96 20.23 4.33
C LYS A 14 4.36 19.80 5.75
N ASP A 15 4.02 18.59 6.17
CA ASP A 15 4.32 18.05 7.50
C ASP A 15 5.25 16.82 7.42
N PHE A 16 6.48 16.98 7.92
CA PHE A 16 7.50 15.91 7.96
C PHE A 16 7.40 15.03 9.22
N THR A 17 6.68 15.48 10.23
CA THR A 17 6.40 14.77 11.50
C THR A 17 5.29 13.72 11.38
N ARG A 18 4.51 13.71 10.29
CA ARG A 18 3.51 12.67 9.98
C ARG A 18 3.95 11.84 8.79
N VAL A 19 3.51 10.59 8.70
CA VAL A 19 3.81 9.69 7.57
C VAL A 19 3.33 10.31 6.26
N CYS A 20 4.10 10.19 5.18
CA CYS A 20 3.72 10.77 3.88
C CYS A 20 2.46 10.08 3.31
N PRO A 21 1.38 10.81 2.96
CA PRO A 21 0.15 10.21 2.43
C PRO A 21 0.29 9.65 1.00
N ALA A 22 1.29 10.11 0.26
CA ALA A 22 1.51 9.68 -1.12
C ALA A 22 2.32 8.36 -1.21
N CYS A 23 3.36 8.22 -0.38
CA CYS A 23 4.32 7.11 -0.47
C CYS A 23 4.62 6.40 0.85
N GLY A 24 4.01 6.79 1.98
CA GLY A 24 4.20 6.11 3.26
C GLY A 24 5.59 6.30 3.89
N ALA A 25 6.39 7.25 3.40
CA ALA A 25 7.72 7.52 3.95
C ALA A 25 7.61 7.86 5.45
N PRO A 26 8.45 7.25 6.31
CA PRO A 26 8.39 7.47 7.75
C PRO A 26 8.57 8.96 8.07
N PRO A 27 8.08 9.42 9.24
CA PRO A 27 8.34 10.77 9.69
C PRO A 27 9.84 10.95 9.84
N VAL A 28 10.37 12.03 9.26
CA VAL A 28 11.79 12.35 9.28
C VAL A 28 11.95 13.45 10.33
N ASP A 29 12.60 13.15 11.45
CA ASP A 29 12.92 14.17 12.45
C ASP A 29 14.15 14.96 11.98
N ASN A 30 13.97 16.24 11.67
CA ASN A 30 15.05 17.12 11.20
C ASN A 30 16.19 17.29 12.23
N ARG A 31 16.01 16.85 13.50
CA ARG A 31 17.05 16.92 14.54
C ARG A 31 17.96 15.71 14.62
N GLN A 32 17.55 14.57 14.08
CA GLN A 32 18.31 13.33 14.11
C GLN A 32 18.45 12.86 12.67
N GLY A 33 19.65 13.05 12.12
CA GLY A 33 20.00 12.58 10.79
C GLY A 33 19.55 11.13 10.56
N PRO A 34 19.34 10.73 9.29
CA PRO A 34 18.63 9.51 8.94
C PRO A 34 19.19 8.33 9.72
N VAL A 35 18.36 7.75 10.61
CA VAL A 35 18.69 6.50 11.31
C VAL A 35 18.76 5.43 10.23
N ARG A 36 19.96 5.24 9.70
CA ARG A 36 20.26 4.35 8.59
C ARG A 36 20.18 2.93 9.11
N ALA A 37 18.97 2.38 9.12
CA ALA A 37 18.78 0.95 9.27
C ALA A 37 19.65 0.24 8.21
N PRO A 38 20.40 -0.83 8.58
CA PRO A 38 21.23 -1.56 7.63
C PRO A 38 20.40 -1.98 6.42
N GLY A 39 20.92 -1.65 5.24
CA GLY A 39 20.16 -1.54 4.00
C GLY A 39 19.49 -2.84 3.58
N VAL A 40 18.16 -2.86 3.65
CA VAL A 40 17.37 -3.70 2.74
C VAL A 40 17.51 -3.08 1.36
N ARG A 41 18.04 -3.84 0.40
CA ARG A 41 18.27 -3.38 -0.98
C ARG A 41 16.98 -2.78 -1.52
N THR A 42 17.02 -1.50 -1.87
CA THR A 42 15.92 -0.79 -2.50
C THR A 42 15.63 -1.29 -3.92
N ALA A 43 16.44 -2.20 -4.46
CA ALA A 43 16.17 -2.91 -5.71
C ALA A 43 15.09 -3.99 -5.58
N ASP A 44 14.77 -4.45 -4.36
CA ASP A 44 13.61 -5.31 -4.04
C ASP A 44 12.37 -4.47 -3.65
N LEU A 45 12.39 -3.14 -3.87
CA LEU A 45 11.21 -2.27 -3.80
C LEU A 45 10.40 -2.45 -5.08
N GLU A 46 9.82 -3.64 -5.21
CA GLU A 46 8.90 -4.00 -6.26
C GLU A 46 7.64 -3.10 -6.27
N PRO A 47 6.97 -3.04 -7.43
CA PRO A 47 6.31 -1.86 -8.00
C PRO A 47 4.89 -1.63 -7.44
N TYR A 48 4.76 -1.40 -6.14
CA TYR A 48 3.45 -1.17 -5.52
C TYR A 48 2.80 0.17 -5.94
N VAL A 49 3.59 1.11 -6.48
CA VAL A 49 3.06 2.35 -7.07
C VAL A 49 2.25 2.04 -8.33
N ALA A 50 2.73 1.11 -9.18
CA ALA A 50 2.00 0.69 -10.38
C ALA A 50 0.67 0.00 -10.03
N LEU A 51 0.66 -0.83 -8.97
CA LEU A 51 -0.54 -1.49 -8.49
C LEU A 51 -1.60 -0.50 -7.98
N ARG A 52 -1.17 0.61 -7.36
CA ARG A 52 -2.09 1.69 -6.92
C ARG A 52 -2.75 2.39 -8.10
N TYR A 53 -2.03 2.59 -9.21
CA TYR A 53 -2.63 3.12 -10.43
C TYR A 53 -3.64 2.14 -11.01
N ILE A 54 -3.31 0.84 -11.08
CA ILE A 54 -4.23 -0.20 -11.56
C ILE A 54 -5.53 -0.24 -10.74
N ALA A 55 -5.44 -0.14 -9.40
CA ALA A 55 -6.62 -0.07 -8.54
C ALA A 55 -7.52 1.16 -8.84
N LYS A 56 -6.91 2.32 -9.11
CA LYS A 56 -7.66 3.51 -9.54
C LYS A 56 -8.31 3.33 -10.91
N LEU A 57 -7.64 2.66 -11.84
CA LEU A 57 -8.19 2.36 -13.17
C LEU A 57 -9.47 1.51 -13.07
N PHE A 58 -9.51 0.53 -12.15
CA PHE A 58 -10.73 -0.26 -11.91
C PHE A 58 -11.90 0.59 -11.41
N LYS A 59 -11.66 1.54 -10.50
CA LYS A 59 -12.71 2.49 -10.05
C LYS A 59 -13.17 3.40 -11.19
N VAL A 60 -12.26 3.87 -12.04
CA VAL A 60 -12.63 4.68 -13.22
C VAL A 60 -13.47 3.87 -14.20
N LEU A 61 -13.06 2.64 -14.52
CA LEU A 61 -13.80 1.76 -15.41
C LEU A 61 -15.19 1.42 -14.85
N ALA A 62 -15.30 1.15 -13.55
CA ALA A 62 -16.58 0.92 -12.89
C ALA A 62 -17.51 2.14 -13.00
N ALA A 63 -16.97 3.35 -12.81
CA ALA A 63 -17.72 4.59 -12.99
C ALA A 63 -18.16 4.79 -14.44
N LEU A 64 -17.31 4.48 -15.42
CA LEU A 64 -17.66 4.54 -16.84
C LEU A 64 -18.80 3.57 -17.19
N ILE A 65 -18.78 2.36 -16.66
CA ILE A 65 -19.87 1.38 -16.84
C ILE A 65 -21.16 1.91 -16.22
N MET A 66 -21.12 2.52 -15.03
CA MET A 66 -22.30 3.13 -14.42
C MET A 66 -22.86 4.28 -15.27
N ILE A 67 -21.99 5.10 -15.87
CA ILE A 67 -22.41 6.17 -16.78
C ILE A 67 -23.06 5.59 -18.05
N MET A 68 -22.45 4.57 -18.64
CA MET A 68 -23.03 3.86 -19.79
C MET A 68 -24.40 3.25 -19.47
N LEU A 69 -24.53 2.60 -18.31
CA LEU A 69 -25.79 2.04 -17.83
C LEU A 69 -26.89 3.10 -17.74
N ILE A 70 -26.60 4.27 -17.17
CA ILE A 70 -27.55 5.37 -17.09
C ILE A 70 -27.96 5.82 -18.50
N GLY A 71 -26.99 5.92 -19.42
CA GLY A 71 -27.23 6.28 -20.81
C GLY A 71 -28.17 5.29 -21.49
N GLU A 72 -27.92 3.99 -21.34
CA GLU A 72 -28.72 2.92 -21.92
C GLU A 72 -30.15 2.89 -21.37
N VAL A 73 -30.32 3.13 -20.06
CA VAL A 73 -31.63 3.25 -19.43
C VAL A 73 -32.41 4.43 -20.03
N ILE A 74 -31.78 5.61 -20.17
CA ILE A 74 -32.43 6.78 -20.75
C ILE A 74 -32.79 6.53 -22.21
N LEU A 75 -31.85 6.02 -23.01
CA LEU A 75 -32.05 5.79 -24.44
C LEU A 75 -33.14 4.74 -24.71
N GLY A 76 -33.11 3.63 -23.96
CA GLY A 76 -34.10 2.57 -24.06
C GLY A 76 -35.51 3.00 -23.65
N LEU A 77 -35.62 3.92 -22.69
CA LEU A 77 -36.91 4.53 -22.32
C LEU A 77 -37.40 5.54 -23.35
N VAL A 78 -36.51 6.32 -23.97
CA VAL A 78 -36.88 7.34 -24.97
C VAL A 78 -37.29 6.72 -26.30
N ILE A 79 -36.60 5.68 -26.76
CA ILE A 79 -36.80 5.08 -28.10
C ILE A 79 -37.93 4.04 -28.07
N ASP A 80 -37.83 3.05 -27.17
CA ASP A 80 -38.71 1.87 -27.18
C ASP A 80 -39.80 1.92 -26.08
N GLY A 81 -39.63 2.77 -25.06
CA GLY A 81 -40.63 2.99 -24.03
C GLY A 81 -40.93 1.74 -23.20
N ARG A 82 -42.17 1.25 -23.23
CA ARG A 82 -42.62 0.14 -22.34
C ARG A 82 -42.28 -1.26 -22.86
N THR A 83 -41.95 -1.41 -24.15
CA THR A 83 -41.65 -2.72 -24.74
C THR A 83 -40.26 -3.21 -24.35
N SER A 84 -39.36 -2.31 -23.97
CA SER A 84 -37.96 -2.63 -23.64
C SER A 84 -37.71 -2.89 -22.15
N ILE A 85 -38.71 -2.72 -21.28
CA ILE A 85 -38.55 -2.80 -19.80
C ILE A 85 -37.94 -4.13 -19.37
N THR A 86 -38.40 -5.26 -19.89
CA THR A 86 -37.91 -6.59 -19.49
C THR A 86 -36.46 -6.82 -19.92
N VAL A 87 -36.08 -6.34 -21.10
CA VAL A 87 -34.71 -6.44 -21.61
C VAL A 87 -33.79 -5.49 -20.85
N LEU A 88 -34.19 -4.23 -20.67
CA LEU A 88 -33.44 -3.23 -19.91
C LEU A 88 -33.17 -3.71 -18.49
N LEU A 89 -34.13 -4.33 -17.81
CA LEU A 89 -33.92 -4.85 -16.45
C LEU A 89 -32.84 -5.95 -16.41
N GLY A 90 -32.82 -6.85 -17.38
CA GLY A 90 -31.82 -7.91 -17.47
C GLY A 90 -30.42 -7.37 -17.73
N GLU A 91 -30.29 -6.52 -18.75
CA GLU A 91 -29.04 -5.86 -19.13
C GLU A 91 -28.52 -4.97 -17.98
N ALA A 92 -29.40 -4.17 -17.38
CA ALA A 92 -29.07 -3.26 -16.29
C ALA A 92 -28.56 -4.02 -15.07
N THR A 93 -29.21 -5.11 -14.68
CA THR A 93 -28.77 -5.92 -13.55
C THR A 93 -27.36 -6.48 -13.79
N ARG A 94 -27.08 -6.96 -15.01
CA ARG A 94 -25.76 -7.48 -15.38
C ARG A 94 -24.69 -6.40 -15.30
N LEU A 95 -24.94 -5.22 -15.87
CA LEU A 95 -24.00 -4.10 -15.84
C LEU A 95 -23.79 -3.58 -14.41
N LEU A 96 -24.84 -3.53 -13.60
CA LEU A 96 -24.78 -3.08 -12.21
C LEU A 96 -23.97 -4.05 -11.34
N VAL A 97 -24.16 -5.36 -11.51
CA VAL A 97 -23.33 -6.38 -10.85
C VAL A 97 -21.87 -6.26 -11.29
N LEU A 98 -21.61 -6.10 -12.59
CA LEU A 98 -20.25 -6.00 -13.10
C LEU A 98 -19.55 -4.73 -12.60
N ALA A 99 -20.24 -3.59 -12.60
CA ALA A 99 -19.74 -2.34 -12.06
C ALA A 99 -19.46 -2.43 -10.55
N GLY A 100 -20.38 -3.03 -9.78
CA GLY A 100 -20.23 -3.23 -8.34
C GLY A 100 -19.05 -4.15 -8.01
N MET A 101 -18.90 -5.25 -8.74
CA MET A 101 -17.79 -6.19 -8.57
C MET A 101 -16.45 -5.53 -8.89
N LEU A 102 -16.41 -4.70 -9.94
CA LEU A 102 -15.21 -3.96 -10.33
C LEU A 102 -14.83 -2.87 -9.32
N TRP A 103 -15.84 -2.20 -8.75
CA TRP A 103 -15.64 -1.23 -7.67
C TRP A 103 -15.07 -1.89 -6.41
N ALA A 104 -15.65 -3.03 -6.01
CA ALA A 104 -15.19 -3.82 -4.87
C ALA A 104 -13.77 -4.34 -5.10
N ALA A 105 -13.45 -4.84 -6.30
CA ALA A 105 -12.10 -5.27 -6.65
C ALA A 105 -11.08 -4.11 -6.55
N GLY A 106 -11.46 -2.91 -7.00
CA GLY A 106 -10.64 -1.71 -6.83
C GLY A 106 -10.41 -1.34 -5.37
N ASP A 107 -11.40 -1.53 -4.50
CA ASP A 107 -11.28 -1.27 -3.05
C ASP A 107 -10.38 -2.29 -2.35
N ILE A 108 -10.56 -3.58 -2.66
CA ILE A 108 -9.71 -4.67 -2.17
C ILE A 108 -8.26 -4.46 -2.61
N ALA A 109 -8.03 -4.03 -3.85
CA ALA A 109 -6.68 -3.75 -4.34
C ALA A 109 -5.98 -2.63 -3.57
N VAL A 110 -6.72 -1.58 -3.14
CA VAL A 110 -6.15 -0.53 -2.27
C VAL A 110 -5.81 -1.10 -0.89
N LEU A 111 -6.70 -1.89 -0.29
CA LEU A 111 -6.44 -2.53 1.00
C LEU A 111 -5.23 -3.48 0.96
N MET A 112 -5.04 -4.19 -0.15
CA MET A 112 -3.89 -5.07 -0.36
C MET A 112 -2.56 -4.29 -0.42
N VAL A 113 -2.59 -3.07 -0.95
CA VAL A 113 -1.42 -2.18 -0.96
C VAL A 113 -1.08 -1.74 0.46
N ASP A 114 -2.08 -1.37 1.26
CA ASP A 114 -1.88 -0.98 2.66
C ASP A 114 -1.37 -2.17 3.51
N ALA A 115 -1.89 -3.38 3.28
CA ALA A 115 -1.39 -4.61 3.91
C ALA A 115 0.09 -4.88 3.57
N GLY A 116 0.54 -4.53 2.36
CA GLY A 116 1.94 -4.62 1.98
C GLY A 116 2.86 -3.75 2.84
N HIS A 117 2.37 -2.60 3.33
CA HIS A 117 3.11 -1.74 4.24
C HIS A 117 3.27 -2.38 5.63
N ASP A 118 2.20 -2.96 6.17
CA ASP A 118 2.21 -3.60 7.48
C ASP A 118 3.15 -4.80 7.51
N LEU A 119 3.20 -5.58 6.42
CA LEU A 119 4.14 -6.69 6.25
C LEU A 119 5.61 -6.22 6.26
N ARG A 120 5.91 -5.04 5.70
CA ARG A 120 7.24 -4.44 5.76
C ARG A 120 7.62 -4.08 7.19
N VAL A 121 6.73 -3.43 7.93
CA VAL A 121 6.96 -3.05 9.33
C VAL A 121 7.17 -4.29 10.19
N ALA A 122 6.33 -5.32 10.00
CA ALA A 122 6.46 -6.59 10.70
C ALA A 122 7.83 -7.25 10.48
N ARG A 123 8.34 -7.27 9.24
CA ARG A 123 9.66 -7.84 8.93
C ARG A 123 10.79 -7.10 9.65
N ILE A 124 10.74 -5.77 9.71
CA ILE A 124 11.75 -4.95 10.41
C ILE A 124 11.72 -5.22 11.92
N LEU A 125 10.52 -5.32 12.51
CA LEU A 125 10.36 -5.61 13.93
C LEU A 125 10.85 -7.01 14.30
N LEU A 126 10.47 -8.02 13.50
CA LEU A 126 10.94 -9.40 13.65
C LEU A 126 12.47 -9.47 13.54
N GLY A 127 13.07 -8.76 12.59
CA GLY A 127 14.52 -8.68 12.46
C GLY A 127 15.20 -8.10 13.70
N ARG A 128 14.62 -7.04 14.31
CA ARG A 128 15.13 -6.46 15.57
C ARG A 128 14.99 -7.42 16.75
N ILE A 129 13.86 -8.10 16.89
CA ILE A 129 13.63 -9.09 17.95
C ILE A 129 14.64 -10.24 17.81
N ASN A 130 14.83 -10.76 16.61
CA ASN A 130 15.78 -11.85 16.35
C ASN A 130 17.23 -11.44 16.65
N ALA A 131 17.63 -10.22 16.25
CA ALA A 131 18.96 -9.69 16.57
C ALA A 131 19.17 -9.47 18.08
N GLN A 132 18.14 -9.06 18.82
CA GLN A 132 18.20 -8.93 20.28
C GLN A 132 18.24 -10.30 20.98
N ALA A 133 17.54 -11.30 20.46
CA ALA A 133 17.57 -12.67 20.97
C ALA A 133 18.98 -13.27 20.87
N HIS A 134 19.61 -13.22 19.68
CA HIS A 134 20.99 -13.69 19.51
C HIS A 134 22.01 -12.89 20.35
N ARG A 135 21.79 -11.58 20.54
CA ARG A 135 22.64 -10.78 21.44
C ARG A 135 22.48 -11.14 22.92
N ARG A 136 21.35 -11.75 23.32
CA ARG A 136 21.12 -12.25 24.68
C ARG A 136 21.72 -13.63 24.93
N GLU A 137 21.95 -14.42 23.89
CA GLU A 137 22.61 -15.75 23.97
C GLU A 137 24.14 -15.62 23.99
N ALA A 138 24.70 -14.66 23.24
CA ALA A 138 26.15 -14.40 23.20
C ALA A 138 26.87 -14.01 24.53
N PRO A 139 26.24 -13.47 25.59
CA PRO A 139 26.93 -13.12 26.85
C PRO A 139 27.30 -14.32 27.73
N GLU A 140 26.77 -15.52 27.48
CA GLU A 140 27.09 -16.70 28.30
C GLU A 140 28.37 -17.42 27.88
N GLU A 141 28.76 -17.39 26.59
CA GLU A 141 30.00 -18.02 26.13
C GLU A 141 31.27 -17.27 26.59
N GLU A 142 31.24 -15.94 26.69
CA GLU A 142 32.43 -15.17 27.11
C GLU A 142 32.68 -15.20 28.63
N LYS A 143 31.67 -15.55 29.44
CA LYS A 143 31.86 -15.80 30.88
C LYS A 143 32.39 -17.20 31.19
N ALA A 144 32.32 -18.15 30.25
CA ALA A 144 32.77 -19.52 30.41
C ALA A 144 34.22 -19.76 29.98
N ALA A 145 34.88 -18.79 29.33
CA ALA A 145 36.28 -18.91 28.94
C ALA A 145 37.20 -18.80 30.18
N PRO A 146 37.97 -19.85 30.55
CA PRO A 146 38.88 -19.78 31.67
C PRO A 146 40.03 -18.83 31.31
N ARG A 147 40.23 -17.77 32.12
CA ARG A 147 41.44 -16.93 32.02
C ARG A 147 42.68 -17.84 32.10
N PRO A 148 43.61 -17.80 31.12
CA PRO A 148 44.87 -18.51 31.26
C PRO A 148 45.63 -17.91 32.44
N ARG A 149 45.92 -18.76 33.44
CA ARG A 149 46.79 -18.39 34.57
C ARG A 149 48.16 -18.02 34.00
N ALA A 150 48.60 -16.79 34.25
CA ALA A 150 50.00 -16.43 34.13
C ALA A 150 50.80 -17.34 35.08
N ALA A 151 51.71 -18.13 34.51
CA ALA A 151 52.70 -18.91 35.26
C ALA A 151 53.87 -17.98 35.66
N PRO A 152 54.53 -18.24 36.81
CA PRO A 152 55.52 -17.35 37.42
C PRO A 152 56.83 -17.24 36.64
#